data_AF-A0A8X7RSN4-F1
#
_entry.id   AF-A0A8X7RSN4-F1
#
_cell.length_a   1.000
_cell.length_b   1.000
_cell.length_c   1.000
_cell.angle_alpha   90.00
_cell.angle_beta   90.00
_cell.angle_gamma   90.00
#
_symmetry.space_group_name_H-M   'P 1'
#
loop_
_entity.id
_entity.type
_entity.pdbx_description
1 polymer ?
#
loop_
_entity_poly.entity_id
_entity_poly.type
_entity_poly.pdbx_seq_one_letter_code
_entity_poly.pdbx_strand_id
1 'polypeptide(L)'
;MHLHSFCPRVVREFISNKPYNDEGALIRGYVPPFTPSVINQLMMTPSVEHSLEWKEVVLKQAITHLTGGQCSRWTGFNLNALLIPFQTLYRVCELNWLPGPDSDSMMKNRLRLLYAVANRKEISFGHLVYDQVIDMTRKTEWDTSLIFPNLIYQLLMLQKEVPLLPGDEEPIGRGLPIYGVSGDTSGPRGRIRLN
;
A
#
# COMPACT_ATOMS: atom_id res chain seq x y z
N MET A 1 15.52 4.69 2.78
CA MET A 1 14.07 4.96 2.79
C MET A 1 13.63 4.99 4.24
N HIS A 2 13.38 6.16 4.81
CA HIS A 2 12.92 6.25 6.20
C HIS A 2 11.47 5.78 6.23
N LEU A 3 11.17 4.74 7.02
CA LEU A 3 9.80 4.31 7.22
C LEU A 3 9.13 5.40 8.08
N HIS A 4 8.34 6.26 7.45
CA HIS A 4 7.59 7.27 8.20
C HIS A 4 6.47 6.58 8.97
N SER A 5 6.20 6.99 10.20
CA SER A 5 5.08 6.43 10.94
C SER A 5 3.75 6.83 10.29
N PHE A 6 2.72 6.00 10.44
CA PHE A 6 1.35 6.33 10.04
C PHE A 6 0.37 6.08 11.17
N CYS A 7 -0.70 6.88 11.26
CA CYS A 7 -1.78 6.65 12.21
C CYS A 7 -2.86 5.77 11.57
N PRO A 8 -3.11 4.54 12.07
CA PRO A 8 -4.12 3.64 11.50
C PRO A 8 -5.53 4.22 11.46
N ARG A 9 -5.89 5.00 12.49
CA ARG A 9 -7.20 5.64 12.61
C ARG A 9 -7.49 6.61 11.47
N VAL A 10 -6.51 7.42 11.08
CA VAL A 10 -6.62 8.37 9.95
C VAL A 10 -6.80 7.64 8.63
N VAL A 11 -6.06 6.56 8.41
CA VAL A 11 -6.19 5.77 7.19
C VAL A 11 -7.58 5.13 7.10
N ARG A 12 -8.11 4.61 8.21
CA ARG A 12 -9.48 4.08 8.26
C ARG A 12 -10.56 5.15 8.04
N GLU A 13 -10.36 6.34 8.59
CA GLU A 13 -11.23 7.50 8.33
C GLU A 13 -11.26 7.82 6.83
N PHE A 14 -10.11 7.84 6.17
CA PHE A 14 -10.00 8.05 4.73
C PHE A 14 -10.77 7.00 3.93
N ILE A 15 -10.50 5.72 4.21
CA ILE A 15 -11.16 4.61 3.51
C ILE A 15 -12.68 4.67 3.68
N SER A 16 -13.15 5.00 4.89
CA SER A 16 -14.58 5.08 5.21
C SER A 16 -15.27 6.28 4.57
N ASN A 17 -14.59 7.42 4.46
CA ASN A 17 -15.20 8.66 3.98
C ASN A 17 -15.10 8.85 2.46
N LYS A 18 -14.17 8.17 1.77
CA LYS A 18 -13.98 8.31 0.31
C LYS A 18 -15.21 7.95 -0.55
N PRO A 19 -16.03 6.93 -0.24
CA PRO A 19 -17.20 6.59 -1.05
C PRO A 19 -18.28 7.67 -1.10
N TYR A 20 -18.28 8.60 -0.15
CA TYR A 20 -19.32 9.62 0.00
C TYR A 20 -18.99 10.95 -0.68
N ASN A 21 -17.79 11.09 -1.26
CA ASN A 21 -17.37 12.30 -1.93
C ASN A 21 -16.42 11.99 -3.11
N ASP A 22 -16.80 12.43 -4.30
CA ASP A 22 -16.03 12.22 -5.53
C ASP A 22 -14.74 13.05 -5.56
N GLU A 23 -14.73 14.23 -4.93
CA GLU A 23 -13.59 15.15 -4.87
C GLU A 23 -12.46 14.66 -3.94
N GLY A 24 -12.79 13.87 -2.91
CA GLY A 24 -11.84 13.36 -1.93
C GLY A 24 -12.51 12.71 -0.73
N ALA A 25 -11.78 12.43 0.35
CA ALA A 25 -12.37 11.93 1.60
C ALA A 25 -12.33 13.05 2.65
N LEU A 26 -13.40 13.29 3.41
CA LEU A 26 -13.36 14.24 4.51
C LEU A 26 -12.48 13.68 5.64
N ILE A 27 -11.38 14.36 5.94
CA ILE A 27 -10.44 14.01 7.01
C ILE A 27 -10.22 15.22 7.88
N ARG A 28 -10.64 15.13 9.14
CA ARG A 28 -10.42 16.19 10.16
C ARG A 28 -10.79 17.60 9.65
N GLY A 29 -11.93 17.71 8.96
CA GLY A 29 -12.44 18.98 8.44
C GLY A 29 -11.82 19.47 7.12
N TYR A 30 -11.03 18.63 6.45
CA TYR A 30 -10.41 18.93 5.15
C TYR A 30 -10.68 17.80 4.15
N VAL A 31 -10.81 18.12 2.86
CA VAL A 31 -11.01 17.14 1.79
C VAL A 31 -9.76 17.14 0.88
N PRO A 32 -8.71 16.37 1.22
CA PRO A 32 -7.54 16.25 0.37
C PRO A 32 -7.91 15.59 -0.96
N PRO A 33 -7.44 16.11 -2.11
CA PRO A 33 -7.56 15.38 -3.34
C PRO A 33 -6.76 14.07 -3.26
N PHE A 34 -7.37 13.01 -3.76
CA PHE A 34 -6.73 11.71 -3.91
C PHE A 34 -6.83 11.32 -5.38
N THR A 35 -5.75 11.57 -6.14
CA THR A 35 -5.73 11.34 -7.59
C THR A 35 -4.44 10.62 -7.99
N PRO A 36 -4.43 9.94 -9.16
CA PRO A 36 -3.22 9.33 -9.70
C PRO A 36 -2.02 10.29 -9.77
N SER A 37 -2.25 11.56 -10.10
CA SER A 37 -1.20 12.58 -10.18
C SER A 37 -0.55 12.89 -8.84
N VAL A 38 -1.34 13.02 -7.76
CA VAL A 38 -0.80 13.25 -6.40
C VAL A 38 -0.02 12.04 -5.90
N ILE A 39 -0.51 10.82 -6.20
CA ILE A 39 0.22 9.58 -5.91
C ILE A 39 1.56 9.56 -6.65
N ASN A 40 1.56 9.90 -7.94
CA ASN A 40 2.78 9.93 -8.74
C ASN A 40 3.80 10.92 -8.19
N GLN A 41 3.36 12.11 -7.76
CA GLN A 41 4.20 13.12 -7.14
C GLN A 41 4.87 12.61 -5.85
N LEU A 42 4.09 12.01 -4.94
CA LEU A 42 4.61 11.45 -3.69
C LEU A 42 5.66 10.35 -3.96
N MET A 43 5.39 9.50 -4.94
CA MET A 43 6.21 8.33 -5.26
C MET A 43 7.34 8.64 -6.26
N MET A 44 7.44 9.89 -6.72
CA MET A 44 8.40 10.33 -7.74
C MET A 44 8.35 9.46 -9.01
N THR A 45 7.15 9.11 -9.44
CA THR A 45 6.92 8.32 -10.67
C THR A 45 6.38 9.19 -11.80
N PRO A 46 6.71 8.90 -13.07
CA PRO A 46 6.26 9.71 -14.19
C PRO A 46 4.76 9.55 -14.44
N SER A 47 4.13 10.60 -14.96
CA SER A 47 2.83 10.48 -15.61
C SER A 47 2.97 9.66 -16.89
N VAL A 48 1.99 8.80 -17.16
CA VAL A 48 1.93 7.96 -18.36
C VAL A 48 0.66 8.33 -19.11
N GLU A 49 0.79 8.81 -20.34
CA GLU A 49 -0.37 9.21 -21.17
C GLU A 49 -1.14 7.99 -21.67
N HIS A 50 -0.42 6.93 -22.07
CA HIS A 50 -0.99 5.70 -22.63
C HIS A 50 -0.64 4.49 -21.76
N SER A 51 -1.26 4.42 -20.59
CA SER A 51 -1.10 3.26 -19.71
C SER A 51 -1.70 2.02 -20.37
N LEU A 52 -0.98 0.90 -20.34
CA LEU A 52 -1.53 -0.39 -20.74
C LEU A 52 -2.67 -0.77 -19.79
N GLU A 53 -3.81 -1.19 -20.36
CA GLU A 53 -4.88 -1.90 -19.66
C GLU A 53 -4.43 -3.31 -19.28
N TRP A 54 -3.53 -3.41 -18.30
CA TRP A 54 -2.89 -4.65 -17.91
C TRP A 54 -3.88 -5.71 -17.40
N LYS A 55 -5.04 -5.29 -16.86
CA LYS A 55 -6.13 -6.20 -16.44
C LYS A 55 -6.72 -6.98 -17.62
N GLU A 56 -6.66 -6.42 -18.83
CA GLU A 56 -7.16 -7.02 -20.07
C GLU A 56 -6.15 -7.94 -20.78
N VAL A 57 -4.93 -8.05 -20.25
CA VAL A 57 -3.92 -8.99 -20.78
C VAL A 57 -4.50 -10.42 -20.75
N VAL A 58 -4.40 -11.10 -21.89
CA VAL A 58 -4.84 -12.48 -22.03
C VAL A 58 -4.00 -13.38 -21.12
N LEU A 59 -4.64 -13.96 -20.09
CA LEU A 59 -3.96 -14.75 -19.06
C LEU A 59 -3.11 -15.89 -19.62
N LYS A 60 -3.58 -16.56 -20.69
CA LYS A 60 -2.82 -17.60 -21.39
C LYS A 60 -1.47 -17.08 -21.90
N GLN A 61 -1.44 -15.89 -22.50
CA GLN A 61 -0.20 -15.27 -23.00
C GLN A 61 0.74 -14.94 -21.84
N ALA A 62 0.20 -14.40 -20.75
CA ALA A 62 0.97 -14.11 -19.54
C ALA A 62 1.65 -15.36 -18.96
N ILE A 63 0.88 -16.43 -18.72
CA ILE A 63 1.42 -17.69 -18.18
C ILE A 63 2.47 -18.30 -19.11
N THR A 64 2.17 -18.40 -20.41
CA THR A 64 3.12 -18.97 -21.38
C THR A 64 4.43 -18.22 -21.40
N HIS A 65 4.39 -16.89 -21.42
CA HIS A 65 5.59 -16.06 -21.39
C HIS A 65 6.38 -16.22 -20.09
N LEU A 66 5.72 -16.11 -18.93
CA LEU A 66 6.39 -16.11 -17.63
C LEU A 66 6.94 -17.47 -17.22
N THR A 67 6.48 -18.55 -17.83
CA THR A 67 6.99 -19.92 -17.61
C THR A 67 7.96 -20.41 -18.69
N GLY A 68 8.30 -19.58 -19.69
CA GLY A 68 9.12 -20.01 -20.81
C GLY A 68 8.48 -21.13 -21.64
N GLY A 69 7.14 -21.17 -21.71
CA GLY A 69 6.38 -22.17 -22.47
C GLY A 69 6.05 -23.46 -21.73
N GLN A 70 6.56 -23.67 -20.51
CA GLN A 70 6.31 -24.90 -19.72
C GLN A 70 4.85 -25.04 -19.28
N CYS A 71 4.15 -23.93 -19.11
CA CYS A 71 2.73 -23.90 -18.80
C CYS A 71 2.01 -22.92 -19.75
N SER A 72 0.77 -23.20 -20.13
CA SER A 72 -0.02 -22.31 -21.00
C SER A 72 -1.47 -22.15 -20.59
N ARG A 73 -1.87 -22.72 -19.45
CA ARG A 73 -3.24 -22.70 -18.96
C ARG A 73 -3.23 -22.40 -17.48
N TRP A 74 -4.31 -21.79 -16.98
CA TRP A 74 -4.51 -21.59 -15.55
C TRP A 74 -4.65 -22.93 -14.81
N THR A 75 -5.39 -23.88 -15.40
CA THR A 75 -5.57 -25.21 -14.84
C THR A 75 -4.23 -25.93 -14.73
N GLY A 76 -3.82 -26.29 -13.51
CA GLY A 76 -2.53 -26.91 -13.22
C GLY A 76 -1.34 -25.94 -13.13
N PHE A 77 -1.58 -24.63 -13.22
CA PHE A 77 -0.54 -23.63 -12.99
C PHE A 77 -0.08 -23.64 -11.52
N ASN A 78 1.23 -23.49 -11.32
CA ASN A 78 1.86 -23.29 -10.02
C ASN A 78 2.92 -22.19 -10.17
N LEU A 79 3.09 -21.35 -9.14
CA LEU A 79 4.13 -20.32 -9.09
C LEU A 79 5.54 -20.88 -9.30
N ASN A 80 5.79 -22.13 -8.90
CA ASN A 80 7.08 -22.81 -9.16
C ASN A 80 7.37 -23.03 -10.65
N ALA A 81 6.36 -22.96 -11.53
CA ALA A 81 6.54 -23.07 -12.97
C ALA A 81 7.05 -21.77 -13.60
N LEU A 82 7.03 -20.64 -12.87
CA LEU A 82 7.59 -19.38 -13.35
C LEU A 82 9.11 -19.50 -13.49
N LEU A 83 9.68 -18.81 -14.48
CA LEU A 83 11.13 -18.63 -14.55
C LEU A 83 11.62 -17.88 -13.30
N ILE A 84 12.84 -18.19 -12.85
CA ILE A 84 13.41 -17.67 -11.59
C ILE A 84 13.24 -16.14 -11.42
N PRO A 85 13.53 -15.30 -12.43
CA PRO A 85 13.36 -13.85 -12.29
C PRO A 85 11.91 -13.45 -11.97
N PHE A 86 10.94 -14.18 -12.53
CA PHE A 86 9.52 -13.90 -12.35
C PHE A 86 8.96 -14.44 -11.03
N GLN A 87 9.58 -15.45 -10.42
CA GLN A 87 9.25 -15.86 -9.06
C GLN A 87 9.58 -14.74 -8.06
N THR A 88 10.78 -14.16 -8.17
CA THR A 88 11.19 -13.02 -7.33
C THR A 88 10.31 -11.81 -7.60
N LEU A 89 10.05 -11.49 -8.88
CA LEU A 89 9.20 -10.37 -9.25
C LEU A 89 7.76 -10.53 -8.76
N TYR A 90 7.24 -11.77 -8.73
CA TYR A 90 5.91 -12.05 -8.21
C TYR A 90 5.81 -11.68 -6.73
N ARG A 91 6.83 -11.99 -5.92
CA ARG A 91 6.87 -11.59 -4.49
C ARG A 91 6.95 -10.08 -4.32
N VAL A 92 7.74 -9.40 -5.15
CA VAL A 92 7.78 -7.92 -5.14
C VAL A 92 6.40 -7.35 -5.46
N CYS A 93 5.74 -7.88 -6.50
CA CYS A 93 4.41 -7.46 -6.91
C CYS A 93 3.37 -7.69 -5.80
N GLU A 94 3.35 -8.89 -5.22
CA GLU A 94 2.43 -9.28 -4.14
C GLU A 94 2.55 -8.37 -2.91
N LEU A 95 3.75 -7.89 -2.58
CA LEU A 95 3.96 -7.10 -1.36
C LEU A 95 3.85 -5.58 -1.61
N ASN A 96 4.20 -5.11 -2.81
CA ASN A 96 4.43 -3.67 -3.04
C ASN A 96 3.59 -3.07 -4.17
N TRP A 97 3.20 -3.84 -5.18
CA TRP A 97 2.52 -3.29 -6.37
C TRP A 97 1.04 -3.64 -6.38
N LEU A 98 0.72 -4.91 -6.14
CA LEU A 98 -0.64 -5.44 -6.11
C LEU A 98 -0.88 -6.29 -4.85
N PRO A 99 -0.82 -5.66 -3.65
CA PRO A 99 -1.12 -6.33 -2.39
C PRO A 99 -2.57 -6.75 -2.29
N GLY A 100 -2.80 -7.86 -1.58
CA GLY A 100 -4.12 -8.42 -1.38
C GLY A 100 -4.07 -9.91 -1.05
N PRO A 101 -5.25 -10.52 -0.77
CA PRO A 101 -5.33 -11.93 -0.42
C PRO A 101 -4.93 -12.82 -1.59
N ASP A 102 -4.41 -14.01 -1.28
CA ASP A 102 -4.04 -15.04 -2.25
C ASP A 102 -5.27 -15.78 -2.81
N SER A 103 -6.11 -15.01 -3.49
CA SER A 103 -7.23 -15.52 -4.28
C SER A 103 -6.81 -15.77 -5.72
N ASP A 104 -7.49 -16.71 -6.39
CA ASP A 104 -7.34 -16.99 -7.82
C ASP A 104 -7.35 -15.72 -8.69
N SER A 105 -8.29 -14.81 -8.40
CA SER A 105 -8.42 -13.55 -9.15
C SER A 105 -7.19 -12.65 -8.97
N MET A 106 -6.72 -12.52 -7.73
CA MET A 106 -5.54 -11.70 -7.42
C MET A 106 -4.27 -12.29 -8.05
N MET A 107 -4.08 -13.60 -7.96
CA MET A 107 -2.94 -14.27 -8.61
C MET A 107 -2.94 -14.04 -10.13
N LYS A 108 -4.09 -14.18 -10.79
CA LYS A 108 -4.23 -13.91 -12.23
C LYS A 108 -3.87 -12.46 -12.58
N ASN A 109 -4.32 -11.51 -11.77
CA ASN A 109 -3.99 -10.09 -11.96
C ASN A 109 -2.51 -9.80 -11.77
N ARG A 110 -1.87 -10.39 -10.76
CA ARG A 110 -0.41 -10.31 -10.56
C ARG A 110 0.35 -10.84 -11.78
N LEU A 111 -0.05 -12.00 -12.34
CA LEU A 111 0.58 -12.56 -13.54
C LEU A 111 0.42 -11.65 -14.77
N ARG A 112 -0.76 -11.05 -14.96
CA ARG A 112 -0.99 -10.07 -16.03
C ARG A 112 -0.11 -8.83 -15.90
N LEU A 113 0.00 -8.29 -14.67
CA LEU A 113 0.85 -7.15 -14.39
C LEU A 113 2.34 -7.48 -14.63
N LEU A 114 2.80 -8.64 -14.15
CA LEU A 114 4.16 -9.15 -14.40
C LEU A 114 4.45 -9.28 -15.89
N TYR A 115 3.51 -9.80 -16.67
CA TYR A 115 3.65 -9.90 -18.11
C TYR A 115 3.83 -8.53 -18.76
N ALA A 116 3.03 -7.53 -18.36
CA ALA A 116 3.16 -6.17 -18.87
C ALA A 116 4.54 -5.57 -18.55
N VAL A 117 5.02 -5.75 -17.31
CA VAL A 117 6.36 -5.32 -16.89
C VAL A 117 7.46 -6.04 -17.67
N ALA A 118 7.35 -7.37 -17.83
CA ALA A 118 8.32 -8.17 -18.58
C ALA A 118 8.43 -7.74 -20.05
N ASN A 119 7.32 -7.29 -20.64
CA ASN A 119 7.26 -6.78 -22.01
C ASN A 119 7.53 -5.27 -22.11
N ARG A 120 8.05 -4.65 -21.03
CA ARG A 120 8.40 -3.22 -20.97
C ARG A 120 7.24 -2.31 -21.39
N LYS A 121 6.02 -2.69 -21.06
CA LYS A 121 4.83 -1.86 -21.29
C LYS A 121 4.76 -0.78 -20.23
N GLU A 122 4.33 0.40 -20.64
CA GLU A 122 4.12 1.50 -19.72
C GLU A 122 2.86 1.25 -18.89
N ILE A 123 2.98 1.46 -17.59
CA ILE A 123 1.90 1.26 -16.63
C ILE A 123 1.92 2.45 -15.69
N SER A 124 0.78 3.14 -15.57
CA SER A 124 0.68 4.25 -14.64
C SER A 124 0.62 3.73 -13.20
N PHE A 125 1.68 3.98 -12.43
CA PHE A 125 1.74 3.60 -11.01
C PHE A 125 0.64 4.28 -10.20
N GLY A 126 0.41 5.57 -10.42
CA GLY A 126 -0.65 6.33 -9.77
C GLY A 126 -2.04 5.74 -9.99
N HIS A 127 -2.38 5.35 -11.22
CA HIS A 127 -3.67 4.68 -11.50
C HIS A 127 -3.72 3.29 -10.88
N LEU A 128 -2.63 2.54 -10.93
CA LEU A 128 -2.54 1.21 -10.32
C LEU A 128 -2.79 1.25 -8.80
N VAL A 129 -2.24 2.23 -8.08
CA VAL A 129 -2.52 2.42 -6.64
C VAL A 129 -3.92 2.97 -6.42
N TYR A 130 -4.32 3.98 -7.19
CA TYR A 130 -5.64 4.61 -7.08
C TYR A 130 -6.76 3.58 -7.19
N ASP A 131 -6.77 2.78 -8.25
CA ASP A 131 -7.76 1.73 -8.49
C ASP A 131 -7.91 0.80 -7.29
N GLN A 132 -6.78 0.33 -6.73
CA GLN A 132 -6.80 -0.60 -5.61
C GLN A 132 -7.40 0.05 -4.35
N VAL A 133 -7.05 1.30 -4.08
CA VAL A 133 -7.58 2.02 -2.91
C VAL A 133 -9.07 2.31 -3.08
N ILE A 134 -9.53 2.70 -4.27
CA ILE A 134 -10.96 2.90 -4.56
C ILE A 134 -11.72 1.57 -4.47
N ASP A 135 -11.17 0.47 -4.97
CA ASP A 135 -11.80 -0.85 -4.83
C ASP A 135 -11.87 -1.30 -3.37
N MET A 136 -10.91 -0.91 -2.53
CA MET A 136 -10.97 -1.15 -1.09
C MET A 136 -12.07 -0.34 -0.41
N THR A 137 -12.27 0.93 -0.78
CA THR A 137 -13.28 1.79 -0.13
C THR A 137 -14.71 1.33 -0.38
N ARG A 138 -14.91 0.52 -1.43
CA ARG A 138 -16.19 -0.12 -1.75
C ARG A 138 -16.47 -1.39 -0.94
N LYS A 139 -15.48 -1.93 -0.23
CA LYS A 139 -15.65 -3.15 0.59
C LYS A 139 -16.29 -2.79 1.92
N THR A 140 -17.30 -3.57 2.33
CA THR A 140 -18.04 -3.38 3.58
C THR A 140 -17.42 -4.11 4.78
N GLU A 141 -16.40 -4.93 4.56
CA GLU A 141 -15.75 -5.72 5.62
C GLU A 141 -14.60 -4.93 6.27
N TRP A 142 -14.83 -4.44 7.49
CA TRP A 142 -13.91 -3.55 8.22
C TRP A 142 -12.69 -4.24 8.85
N ASP A 143 -12.64 -5.58 8.84
CA ASP A 143 -11.51 -6.38 9.35
C ASP A 143 -10.44 -6.65 8.27
N THR A 144 -10.60 -6.04 7.10
CA THR A 144 -9.68 -6.22 5.97
C THR A 144 -8.37 -5.46 6.23
N SER A 145 -7.23 -6.14 6.04
CA SER A 145 -5.91 -5.50 6.06
C SER A 145 -5.85 -4.27 5.14
N LEU A 146 -5.42 -3.14 5.68
CA LEU A 146 -5.26 -1.89 4.92
C LEU A 146 -4.17 -2.06 3.87
N ILE A 147 -4.48 -1.78 2.60
CA ILE A 147 -3.47 -1.69 1.54
C ILE A 147 -2.88 -0.30 1.55
N PHE A 148 -1.57 -0.22 1.31
CA PHE A 148 -0.84 1.04 1.22
C PHE A 148 -1.08 2.04 2.38
N PRO A 149 -1.19 1.61 3.65
CA PRO A 149 -1.60 2.52 4.73
C PRO A 149 -0.60 3.65 4.93
N ASN A 150 0.68 3.36 4.75
CA ASN A 150 1.73 4.37 4.81
C ASN A 150 1.60 5.41 3.70
N LEU A 151 1.43 4.96 2.44
CA LEU A 151 1.29 5.84 1.29
C LEU A 151 0.07 6.75 1.45
N ILE A 152 -1.09 6.19 1.84
CA ILE A 152 -2.30 6.98 2.09
C ILE A 152 -2.00 8.06 3.12
N TYR A 153 -1.45 7.69 4.28
CA TYR A 153 -1.16 8.65 5.34
C TYR A 153 -0.15 9.73 4.92
N GLN A 154 0.95 9.35 4.25
CA GLN A 154 1.93 10.31 3.74
C GLN A 154 1.34 11.25 2.70
N LEU A 155 0.45 10.77 1.84
CA LEU A 155 -0.24 11.59 0.85
C LEU A 155 -1.15 12.62 1.51
N LEU A 156 -1.83 12.26 2.60
CA LEU A 156 -2.62 13.20 3.39
C LEU A 156 -1.73 14.27 4.03
N MET A 157 -0.65 13.85 4.70
CA MET A 157 0.32 14.73 5.36
C MET A 157 1.06 15.67 4.39
N LEU A 158 1.34 15.22 3.16
CA LEU A 158 2.00 16.01 2.11
C LEU A 158 1.16 17.24 1.72
N GLN A 159 -0.16 17.11 1.77
CA GLN A 159 -1.09 18.15 1.34
C GLN A 159 -1.47 19.09 2.48
N LYS A 160 -1.67 18.53 3.68
CA LYS A 160 -1.97 19.28 4.88
C LYS A 160 -1.60 18.47 6.11
N GLU A 161 -1.04 19.13 7.11
CA GLU A 161 -0.79 18.48 8.41
C GLU A 161 -2.10 17.92 8.98
N VAL A 162 -2.07 16.64 9.36
CA VAL A 162 -3.24 15.89 9.86
C VAL A 162 -3.06 15.75 11.38
N PRO A 163 -3.78 16.52 12.21
CA PRO A 163 -3.50 16.65 13.65
C PRO A 163 -4.01 15.45 14.46
N LEU A 164 -3.14 14.76 15.22
CA LEU A 164 -3.56 13.63 16.06
C LEU A 164 -4.58 14.06 17.12
N LEU A 165 -5.64 13.28 17.29
CA LEU A 165 -6.75 13.56 18.20
C LEU A 165 -6.73 12.61 19.41
N PRO A 166 -7.28 13.02 20.56
CA PRO A 166 -7.48 12.11 21.69
C PRO A 166 -8.27 10.86 21.27
N GLY A 167 -7.74 9.67 21.58
CA GLY A 167 -8.35 8.39 21.21
C GLY A 167 -7.85 7.79 19.90
N ASP A 168 -6.96 8.48 19.17
CA ASP A 168 -6.25 7.87 18.05
C ASP A 168 -5.29 6.77 18.54
N GLU A 169 -5.14 5.73 17.71
CA GLU A 169 -4.12 4.71 17.92
C GLU A 169 -2.71 5.26 17.72
N GLU A 170 -1.76 4.70 18.48
CA GLU A 170 -0.35 5.02 18.35
C GLU A 170 0.14 4.82 16.90
N PRO A 171 0.92 5.78 16.35
CA PRO A 171 1.44 5.65 15.00
C PRO A 171 2.32 4.40 14.83
N ILE A 172 2.00 3.57 13.85
CA ILE A 172 2.77 2.37 13.50
C ILE A 172 3.97 2.77 12.65
N GLY A 173 5.10 2.09 12.85
CA GLY A 173 6.33 2.32 12.09
C GLY A 173 7.23 3.42 12.66
N ARG A 174 7.01 3.87 13.90
CA ARG A 174 8.04 4.63 14.63
C ARG A 174 9.29 3.75 14.76
N GLY A 175 10.45 4.29 14.37
CA GLY A 175 11.72 3.64 14.65
C GLY A 175 11.83 3.43 16.16
N LEU A 176 12.05 2.19 16.59
CA LEU A 176 12.41 1.93 17.99
C LEU A 176 13.73 2.69 18.25
N PRO A 177 13.83 3.51 19.31
CA PRO A 177 15.11 4.07 19.70
C PRO A 177 16.05 2.90 20.01
N ILE A 178 17.12 2.74 19.24
CA ILE A 178 18.14 1.70 19.47
C ILE A 178 18.91 1.98 20.79
N TYR A 179 18.78 3.18 21.35
CA TYR A 179 19.28 3.51 22.67
C TYR A 179 18.13 3.57 23.68
N GLY A 180 17.93 2.46 24.38
CA GLY A 180 17.30 2.48 25.70
C GLY A 180 18.20 3.24 26.67
N VAL A 181 17.95 4.54 26.85
CA VAL A 181 18.35 5.22 28.08
C VAL A 181 17.18 5.07 29.03
N SER A 182 17.26 4.04 29.88
CA SER A 182 16.51 3.95 31.13
C SER A 182 16.94 5.13 32.00
N GLY A 183 16.29 6.28 31.80
CA GLY A 183 16.44 7.44 32.67
C GLY A 183 15.57 7.23 33.91
N ASP A 184 16.09 6.47 34.88
CA ASP A 184 15.61 6.47 36.26
C ASP A 184 15.59 7.92 36.77
N THR A 185 14.42 8.54 36.76
CA THR A 185 14.17 9.76 37.53
C THR A 185 13.53 9.37 38.85
N SER A 186 14.29 8.64 39.67
CA SER A 186 14.01 8.56 41.10
C SER A 186 14.40 9.91 41.71
N GLY A 187 13.39 10.75 41.96
CA GLY A 187 13.56 12.02 42.67
C GLY A 187 14.16 11.82 44.08
N PRO A 188 14.92 12.80 44.60
CA PRO A 188 15.62 12.64 45.86
C PRO A 188 14.65 12.54 47.03
N ARG A 189 14.70 11.40 47.73
CA ARG A 189 13.97 11.15 48.98
C ARG A 189 14.43 12.12 50.08
N GLY A 190 13.49 12.89 50.60
CA GLY A 190 13.67 13.74 51.78
C GLY A 190 14.14 12.94 52.99
N ARG A 191 15.19 13.44 53.63
CA ARG A 191 15.81 12.89 54.84
C ARG A 191 14.99 13.34 56.05
N ILE A 192 14.15 12.46 56.60
CA ILE A 192 13.50 12.67 57.91
C ILE A 192 14.57 12.47 58.98
N ARG A 193 14.87 13.52 59.77
CA ARG A 193 15.64 13.42 61.01
C ARG A 193 14.69 13.03 62.14
N LEU A 194 15.00 11.95 62.84
CA LEU A 194 14.43 11.63 64.15
C LEU A 194 15.42 12.11 65.22
N ASN A 195 14.90 12.85 66.21
CA ASN A 195 15.54 13.08 67.50
C ASN A 195 15.24 11.89 68.42
#